data_AF-A0A352PWC7-F1
#
_entry.id   AF-A0A352PWC7-F1
#
_cell.length_a   1.000
_cell.length_b   1.000
_cell.length_c   1.000
_cell.angle_alpha   90.00
_cell.angle_beta   90.00
_cell.angle_gamma   90.00
#
_symmetry.space_group_name_H-M   'P 1'
#
loop_
_entity.id
_entity.type
_entity.pdbx_description
1 polymer ?
#
loop_
_entity_poly.entity_id
_entity_poly.type
_entity_poly.pdbx_seq_one_letter_code
_entity_poly.pdbx_strand_id
1 'polypeptide(L)'
;MKRAIICAIVLMFALSTYSFAQDIKSIDTKTYKNIGYTVKKKYIEKATKWETETFKLLDKGVVRIKSIKPVKKWNKARYRFVIYIERYATHDEALKRLPKILEMPPGLRPEEQKAFPLRKGFCHNNQVYLVTTDVALFELDGELERVLAKLQKAVEKQP
;
A
#
# COMPACT_ATOMS: atom_id res chain seq x y z
N MET A 1 26.57 -7.34 -30.42
CA MET A 1 26.10 -7.99 -29.17
C MET A 1 25.59 -7.02 -28.08
N LYS A 2 26.22 -5.85 -27.83
CA LYS A 2 25.77 -4.91 -26.77
C LYS A 2 24.34 -4.35 -26.93
N ARG A 3 23.85 -4.13 -28.16
CA ARG A 3 22.49 -3.59 -28.41
C ARG A 3 21.35 -4.58 -28.09
N ALA A 4 21.58 -5.88 -28.28
CA ALA A 4 20.58 -6.91 -28.00
C ALA A 4 20.33 -7.08 -26.48
N ILE A 5 21.39 -6.96 -25.67
CA ILE A 5 21.31 -7.05 -24.21
C ILE A 5 20.54 -5.86 -23.62
N ILE A 6 20.78 -4.64 -24.14
CA ILE A 6 20.07 -3.44 -23.69
C ILE A 6 18.56 -3.54 -24.00
N CYS A 7 18.17 -4.01 -25.19
CA CYS A 7 16.75 -4.21 -25.51
C CYS A 7 16.08 -5.26 -24.62
N ALA A 8 16.76 -6.38 -24.33
CA ALA A 8 16.21 -7.44 -23.49
C ALA A 8 15.97 -6.96 -22.05
N ILE A 9 16.90 -6.18 -21.49
CA ILE A 9 16.75 -5.59 -20.15
C ILE A 9 15.57 -4.59 -20.12
N VAL A 10 15.48 -3.70 -21.10
CA VAL A 10 14.37 -2.72 -21.19
C VAL A 10 13.01 -3.42 -21.32
N LEU A 11 12.92 -4.51 -22.09
CA LEU A 11 11.69 -5.29 -22.19
C LEU A 11 11.30 -5.95 -20.86
N MET A 12 12.25 -6.54 -20.14
CA MET A 12 11.99 -7.19 -18.84
C MET A 12 11.51 -6.19 -17.78
N PHE A 13 12.09 -5.00 -17.74
CA PHE A 13 11.63 -3.94 -16.84
C PHE A 13 10.20 -3.47 -17.17
N ALA A 14 9.88 -3.27 -18.45
CA ALA A 14 8.55 -2.87 -18.91
C ALA A 14 7.48 -3.94 -18.65
N LEU A 15 7.81 -5.23 -18.80
CA LEU A 15 6.91 -6.34 -18.49
C LEU A 15 6.57 -6.40 -16.99
N SER A 16 7.56 -6.12 -16.13
CA SER A 16 7.35 -6.20 -14.67
C SER A 16 6.41 -5.11 -14.14
N THR A 17 6.49 -3.88 -14.66
CA THR A 17 5.64 -2.77 -14.23
C THR A 17 4.22 -2.91 -14.80
N TYR A 18 4.08 -3.47 -16.01
CA TYR A 18 2.78 -3.81 -16.58
C TYR A 18 2.05 -4.88 -15.75
N SER A 19 2.76 -5.92 -15.31
CA SER A 19 2.20 -6.96 -14.42
C SER A 19 1.68 -6.35 -13.13
N PHE A 20 2.47 -5.51 -12.46
CA PHE A 20 2.03 -4.87 -11.22
C PHE A 20 0.81 -3.97 -11.42
N ALA A 21 0.75 -3.21 -12.52
CA ALA A 21 -0.42 -2.39 -12.83
C ALA A 21 -1.69 -3.25 -13.06
N GLN A 22 -1.54 -4.43 -13.67
CA GLN A 22 -2.63 -5.39 -13.81
C GLN A 22 -3.01 -6.01 -12.46
N ASP A 23 -2.05 -6.35 -11.60
CA ASP A 23 -2.29 -6.87 -10.25
C ASP A 23 -3.15 -5.89 -9.45
N ILE A 24 -2.77 -4.60 -9.43
CA ILE A 24 -3.54 -3.56 -8.73
C ILE A 24 -4.95 -3.39 -9.31
N LYS A 25 -5.11 -3.48 -10.63
CA LYS A 25 -6.45 -3.40 -11.25
C LYS A 25 -7.29 -4.63 -10.89
N SER A 26 -6.67 -5.81 -10.92
CA SER A 26 -7.29 -7.12 -10.72
C SER A 26 -7.67 -7.41 -9.26
N ILE A 27 -7.18 -6.62 -8.30
CA ILE A 27 -7.54 -6.71 -6.87
C ILE A 27 -9.04 -6.99 -6.69
N ASP A 28 -9.38 -8.17 -6.23
CA ASP A 28 -10.78 -8.59 -6.20
C ASP A 28 -11.58 -7.77 -5.18
N THR A 29 -12.62 -7.07 -5.65
CA THR A 29 -13.50 -6.28 -4.79
C THR A 29 -14.33 -7.12 -3.84
N LYS A 30 -14.60 -8.39 -4.18
CA LYS A 30 -15.35 -9.33 -3.34
C LYS A 30 -14.57 -9.70 -2.09
N THR A 31 -13.26 -9.90 -2.20
CA THR A 31 -12.36 -10.11 -1.05
C THR A 31 -12.49 -8.98 -0.02
N TYR A 32 -12.41 -7.72 -0.45
CA TYR A 32 -12.59 -6.56 0.44
C TYR A 32 -14.01 -6.46 1.01
N LYS A 33 -15.03 -6.80 0.21
CA LYS A 33 -16.42 -6.85 0.66
C LYS A 33 -16.59 -7.86 1.79
N ASN A 34 -16.01 -9.04 1.65
CA ASN A 34 -16.08 -10.12 2.64
C ASN A 34 -15.42 -9.74 3.97
N ILE A 35 -14.33 -8.95 3.94
CA ILE A 35 -13.68 -8.48 5.18
C ILE A 35 -14.37 -7.24 5.80
N GLY A 36 -15.40 -6.68 5.14
CA GLY A 36 -16.25 -5.61 5.68
C GLY A 36 -16.05 -4.23 5.04
N TYR A 37 -15.40 -4.15 3.88
CA TYR A 37 -14.99 -2.90 3.26
C TYR A 37 -15.38 -2.81 1.77
N THR A 38 -15.46 -1.60 1.25
CA THR A 38 -15.73 -1.32 -0.16
C THR A 38 -14.55 -0.61 -0.77
N VAL A 39 -14.03 -1.15 -1.88
CA VAL A 39 -13.03 -0.46 -2.70
C VAL A 39 -13.70 0.69 -3.44
N LYS A 40 -13.15 1.90 -3.30
CA LYS A 40 -13.65 3.12 -3.94
C LYS A 40 -12.84 3.53 -5.14
N LYS A 41 -11.52 3.34 -5.08
CA LYS A 41 -10.62 3.65 -6.18
C LYS A 41 -9.40 2.76 -6.09
N LYS A 42 -8.85 2.41 -7.25
CA LYS A 42 -7.56 1.74 -7.40
C LYS A 42 -6.77 2.47 -8.47
N TYR A 43 -5.49 2.72 -8.24
CA TYR A 43 -4.62 3.31 -9.25
C TYR A 43 -3.15 3.06 -8.89
N ILE A 44 -2.28 3.22 -9.89
CA ILE A 44 -0.84 3.30 -9.66
C ILE A 44 -0.48 4.76 -9.40
N GLU A 45 0.26 5.00 -8.35
CA GLU A 45 0.88 6.28 -8.03
C GLU A 45 2.37 6.19 -8.39
N LYS A 46 2.91 7.28 -8.95
CA LYS A 46 4.34 7.33 -9.24
C LYS A 46 5.10 7.42 -7.92
N ALA A 47 6.07 6.53 -7.70
CA ALA A 47 7.00 6.67 -6.58
C ALA A 47 7.73 8.01 -6.67
N THR A 48 7.80 8.71 -5.55
CA THR A 48 8.57 9.96 -5.46
C THR A 48 10.06 9.66 -5.55
N LYS A 49 10.86 10.67 -5.94
CA LYS A 49 12.32 10.53 -6.00
C LYS A 49 12.90 10.06 -4.67
N TRP A 50 12.43 10.64 -3.56
CA TRP A 50 12.85 10.27 -2.22
C TRP A 50 12.51 8.81 -1.88
N GLU A 51 11.30 8.32 -2.20
CA GLU A 51 10.93 6.92 -1.96
C GLU A 51 11.79 5.95 -2.78
N THR A 52 12.05 6.25 -4.06
CA THR A 52 12.89 5.42 -4.92
C THR A 52 14.35 5.42 -4.46
N GLU A 53 14.91 6.55 -4.05
CA GLU A 53 16.31 6.64 -3.62
C GLU A 53 16.55 6.01 -2.24
N THR A 54 15.65 6.29 -1.29
CA THR A 54 15.78 5.89 0.13
C THR A 54 15.35 4.45 0.37
N PHE A 55 14.25 4.02 -0.26
CA PHE A 55 13.67 2.70 0.00
C PHE A 55 13.82 1.72 -1.16
N LYS A 56 14.35 2.16 -2.32
CA LYS A 56 14.39 1.35 -3.56
C LYS A 56 13.00 0.94 -4.03
N LEU A 57 11.99 1.79 -3.77
CA LEU A 57 10.63 1.57 -4.21
C LEU A 57 10.54 1.57 -5.75
N LEU A 58 10.03 0.48 -6.32
CA LEU A 58 9.84 0.33 -7.77
C LEU A 58 8.47 0.84 -8.20
N ASP A 59 7.41 0.33 -7.58
CA ASP A 59 6.04 0.70 -7.89
C ASP A 59 5.19 0.89 -6.64
N LYS A 60 4.18 1.75 -6.76
CA LYS A 60 3.26 2.08 -5.68
C LYS A 60 1.82 1.99 -6.16
N GLY A 61 1.13 0.95 -5.70
CA GLY A 61 -0.31 0.79 -5.87
C GLY A 61 -1.07 1.48 -4.75
N VAL A 62 -2.22 2.08 -5.08
CA VAL A 62 -3.09 2.77 -4.12
C VAL A 62 -4.50 2.22 -4.22
N VAL A 63 -5.03 1.76 -3.10
CA VAL A 63 -6.41 1.28 -2.96
C VAL A 63 -7.12 2.13 -1.91
N ARG A 64 -8.10 2.93 -2.34
CA ARG A 64 -8.93 3.73 -1.42
C ARG A 64 -10.11 2.91 -0.94
N ILE A 65 -10.25 2.81 0.38
CA ILE A 65 -11.21 1.95 1.04
C ILE A 65 -12.23 2.76 1.86
N LYS A 66 -13.46 2.26 1.93
CA LYS A 66 -14.51 2.75 2.84
C LYS A 66 -15.12 1.58 3.61
N SER A 67 -15.36 1.73 4.92
CA SER A 67 -16.06 0.70 5.70
C SER A 67 -17.53 0.52 5.29
N ILE A 68 -18.00 -0.74 5.30
CA ILE A 68 -19.41 -1.09 5.08
C ILE A 68 -20.23 -0.86 6.35
N LYS A 69 -19.63 -0.98 7.53
CA LYS A 69 -20.30 -0.67 8.80
C LYS A 69 -20.00 0.78 9.25
N PRO A 70 -20.97 1.44 9.90
CA PRO A 70 -20.75 2.74 10.53
C PRO A 70 -19.66 2.70 11.59
N VAL A 71 -19.03 3.85 11.81
CA VAL A 71 -18.16 4.08 12.96
C VAL A 71 -18.97 3.87 14.24
N LYS A 72 -18.38 3.21 15.25
CA LYS A 72 -19.07 2.94 16.52
C LYS A 72 -19.49 4.27 17.15
N LYS A 73 -20.72 4.35 17.65
CA LYS A 73 -21.36 5.57 18.19
C LYS A 73 -21.68 6.67 17.15
N TRP A 74 -21.19 6.59 15.92
CA TRP A 74 -21.34 7.62 14.88
C TRP A 74 -21.99 7.03 13.62
N ASN A 75 -23.31 6.81 13.69
CA ASN A 75 -24.06 6.00 12.71
C ASN A 75 -24.05 6.56 11.27
N LYS A 76 -23.80 7.86 11.10
CA LYS A 76 -23.68 8.52 9.78
C LYS A 76 -22.24 8.53 9.24
N ALA A 77 -21.24 8.20 10.07
CA ALA A 77 -19.83 8.21 9.71
C ALA A 77 -19.35 6.82 9.27
N ARG A 78 -18.37 6.79 8.37
CA ARG A 78 -17.72 5.58 7.88
C ARG A 78 -16.23 5.81 7.82
N TYR A 79 -15.44 4.83 8.26
CA TYR A 79 -14.00 4.94 8.12
C TYR A 79 -13.62 4.96 6.65
N ARG A 80 -12.64 5.80 6.35
CA ARG A 80 -11.95 5.86 5.07
C ARG A 80 -10.48 5.72 5.36
N PHE A 81 -9.82 4.87 4.60
CA PHE A 81 -8.39 4.65 4.72
C PHE A 81 -7.85 4.25 3.36
N VAL A 82 -6.53 4.27 3.25
CA VAL A 82 -5.82 3.93 2.04
C VAL A 82 -4.97 2.70 2.32
N ILE A 83 -4.97 1.75 1.41
CA ILE A 83 -3.98 0.68 1.39
C ILE A 83 -2.98 1.03 0.29
N TYR A 84 -1.72 1.22 0.67
CA TYR A 84 -0.62 1.27 -0.26
C TYR A 84 -0.05 -0.14 -0.44
N ILE A 85 0.29 -0.48 -1.68
CA ILE A 85 0.96 -1.73 -2.04
C ILE A 85 2.26 -1.28 -2.70
N GLU A 86 3.37 -1.48 -2.00
CA GLU A 86 4.70 -1.05 -2.42
C GLU A 86 5.48 -2.27 -2.93
N ARG A 87 6.02 -2.21 -4.15
CA ARG A 87 6.79 -3.31 -4.76
C ARG A 87 8.28 -3.00 -4.77
N TYR A 88 9.07 -4.01 -4.42
CA TYR A 88 10.54 -3.96 -4.34
C TYR A 88 11.17 -5.01 -5.26
N ALA A 89 12.48 -4.92 -5.48
CA ALA A 89 13.17 -5.92 -6.29
C ALA A 89 13.27 -7.26 -5.55
N THR A 90 13.42 -7.23 -4.22
CA THR A 90 13.59 -8.42 -3.39
C THR A 90 12.72 -8.41 -2.14
N HIS A 91 12.50 -9.59 -1.55
CA HIS A 91 11.84 -9.73 -0.25
C HIS A 91 12.61 -9.00 0.87
N ASP A 92 13.93 -9.06 0.85
CA ASP A 92 14.78 -8.41 1.87
C ASP A 92 14.65 -6.89 1.84
N GLU A 93 14.54 -6.28 0.65
CA GLU A 93 14.26 -4.85 0.50
C GLU A 93 12.86 -4.49 1.05
N ALA A 94 11.86 -5.32 0.74
CA ALA A 94 10.51 -5.15 1.26
C ALA A 94 10.46 -5.29 2.80
N LEU A 95 11.21 -6.21 3.41
CA LEU A 95 11.31 -6.33 4.86
C LEU A 95 11.98 -5.13 5.50
N LYS A 96 13.07 -4.60 4.91
CA LYS A 96 13.77 -3.40 5.40
C LYS A 96 12.90 -2.14 5.40
N ARG A 97 11.83 -2.12 4.60
CA ARG A 97 10.86 -1.02 4.55
C ARG A 97 10.00 -0.93 5.82
N LEU A 98 9.64 -2.06 6.43
CA LEU A 98 8.70 -2.11 7.57
C LEU A 98 9.11 -1.25 8.79
N PRO A 99 10.35 -1.29 9.30
CA PRO A 99 10.74 -0.42 10.41
C PRO A 99 10.77 1.07 10.04
N LYS A 100 10.70 1.40 8.74
CA LYS A 100 10.80 2.76 8.22
C LYS A 100 9.46 3.35 7.76
N ILE A 101 8.33 2.68 8.02
CA ILE A 101 7.02 3.10 7.49
C ILE A 101 6.58 4.49 7.93
N LEU A 102 7.07 4.95 9.08
CA LEU A 102 6.84 6.28 9.65
C LEU A 102 7.94 7.29 9.29
N GLU A 103 8.97 6.88 8.55
CA GLU A 103 10.01 7.79 8.09
C GLU A 103 9.40 8.85 7.16
N MET A 104 9.79 10.11 7.37
CA MET A 104 9.28 11.26 6.64
C MET A 104 10.31 11.75 5.62
N PRO A 105 9.87 12.25 4.46
CA PRO A 105 10.79 12.92 3.54
C PRO A 105 11.44 14.13 4.23
N PRO A 106 12.72 14.43 3.93
CA PRO A 106 13.38 15.61 4.46
C PRO A 106 12.73 16.89 3.93
N GLY A 107 12.75 17.95 4.74
CA GLY A 107 12.28 19.28 4.32
C GLY A 107 10.77 19.51 4.36
N LEU A 108 9.98 18.61 4.98
CA LEU A 108 8.57 18.86 5.24
C LEU A 108 8.38 20.05 6.18
N ARG A 109 7.41 20.91 5.86
CA ARG A 109 6.97 22.00 6.75
C ARG A 109 6.31 21.40 8.01
N PRO A 110 6.34 22.10 9.16
CA PRO A 110 5.73 21.61 10.40
C PRO A 110 4.26 21.18 10.25
N GLU A 111 3.49 21.87 9.41
CA GLU A 111 2.08 21.54 9.14
C GLU A 111 1.94 20.20 8.39
N GLU A 112 2.87 19.89 7.50
CA GLU A 112 2.91 18.66 6.72
C GLU A 112 3.35 17.46 7.57
N GLN A 113 4.21 17.71 8.57
CA GLN A 113 4.59 16.71 9.57
C GLN A 113 3.42 16.35 10.48
N LYS A 114 2.62 17.33 10.90
CA LYS A 114 1.41 17.10 11.73
C LYS A 114 0.33 16.30 10.99
N ALA A 115 0.30 16.41 9.67
CA ALA A 115 -0.62 15.67 8.80
C ALA A 115 -0.11 14.26 8.47
N PHE A 116 1.04 13.82 9.01
CA PHE A 116 1.59 12.52 8.67
C PHE A 116 0.66 11.43 9.17
N PRO A 117 0.13 10.57 8.27
CA PRO A 117 -0.93 9.67 8.64
C PRO A 117 -0.38 8.51 9.47
N LEU A 118 -1.27 7.94 10.29
CA LEU A 118 -1.02 6.69 11.01
C LEU A 118 -0.86 5.57 9.99
N ARG A 119 0.20 4.77 10.15
CA ARG A 119 0.54 3.67 9.22
C ARG A 119 0.94 2.43 9.99
N LYS A 120 0.38 1.29 9.56
CA LYS A 120 0.88 -0.05 9.91
C LYS A 120 0.92 -0.90 8.67
N GLY A 121 1.80 -1.90 8.65
CA GLY A 121 2.01 -2.70 7.47
C GLY A 121 2.58 -4.07 7.76
N PHE A 122 2.55 -4.92 6.73
CA PHE A 122 3.19 -6.22 6.71
C PHE A 122 3.86 -6.43 5.34
N CYS A 123 4.79 -7.37 5.30
CA CYS A 123 5.47 -7.77 4.07
C CYS A 123 4.95 -9.15 3.63
N HIS A 124 4.80 -9.32 2.32
CA HIS A 124 4.53 -10.61 1.69
C HIS A 124 5.26 -10.64 0.35
N ASN A 125 6.13 -11.64 0.15
CA ASN A 125 7.07 -11.69 -0.99
C ASN A 125 7.85 -10.37 -1.12
N ASN A 126 8.04 -9.86 -2.33
CA ASN A 126 8.70 -8.57 -2.56
C ASN A 126 7.75 -7.35 -2.43
N GLN A 127 6.63 -7.49 -1.73
CA GLN A 127 5.63 -6.44 -1.56
C GLN A 127 5.43 -6.06 -0.09
N VAL A 128 5.12 -4.79 0.14
CA VAL A 128 4.73 -4.25 1.44
C VAL A 128 3.34 -3.67 1.33
N TYR A 129 2.45 -4.08 2.22
CA TYR A 129 1.09 -3.60 2.31
C TYR A 129 0.99 -2.65 3.50
N LEU A 130 0.64 -1.39 3.26
CA LEU A 130 0.52 -0.35 4.29
C LEU A 130 -0.94 0.09 4.39
N VAL A 131 -1.53 -0.03 5.57
CA VAL A 131 -2.82 0.57 5.90
C VAL A 131 -2.56 1.94 6.49
N THR A 132 -3.07 2.97 5.82
CA THR A 132 -2.82 4.39 6.12
C THR A 132 -4.12 5.13 6.40
N THR A 133 -4.16 5.89 7.49
CA THR A 133 -5.30 6.74 7.84
C THR A 133 -4.86 8.01 8.57
N ASP A 134 -5.64 9.07 8.45
CA ASP A 134 -5.53 10.31 9.22
C ASP A 134 -6.50 10.37 10.41
N VAL A 135 -7.31 9.33 10.61
CA VAL A 135 -8.35 9.29 11.64
C VAL A 135 -7.83 8.57 12.88
N ALA A 136 -7.45 9.32 13.92
CA ALA A 136 -6.98 8.76 15.19
C ALA A 136 -7.97 7.76 15.82
N LEU A 137 -9.27 8.01 15.69
CA LEU A 137 -10.32 7.11 16.19
C LEU A 137 -10.24 5.71 15.55
N PHE A 138 -9.76 5.59 14.32
CA PHE A 138 -9.58 4.30 13.65
C PHE A 138 -8.53 3.42 14.34
N GLU A 139 -7.46 4.03 14.85
CA GLU A 139 -6.47 3.33 15.66
C GLU A 139 -7.00 3.05 17.07
N LEU A 140 -7.61 4.04 17.73
CA LEU A 140 -8.16 3.89 19.08
C LEU A 140 -9.24 2.80 19.17
N ASP A 141 -10.08 2.65 18.14
CA ASP A 141 -11.09 1.59 18.07
C ASP A 141 -10.49 0.22 17.73
N GLY A 142 -9.19 0.13 17.44
CA GLY A 142 -8.48 -1.07 17.02
C GLY A 142 -8.84 -1.54 15.60
N GLU A 143 -9.46 -0.69 14.79
CA GLU A 143 -9.82 -1.03 13.40
C GLU A 143 -8.56 -1.19 12.53
N LEU A 144 -7.51 -0.41 12.78
CA LEU A 144 -6.25 -0.53 12.06
C LEU A 144 -5.67 -1.95 12.12
N GLU A 145 -5.56 -2.51 13.32
CA GLU A 145 -5.07 -3.88 13.54
C GLU A 145 -6.02 -4.94 12.95
N ARG A 146 -7.33 -4.74 13.12
CA ARG A 146 -8.33 -5.66 12.54
C ARG A 146 -8.25 -5.70 11.02
N VAL A 147 -8.06 -4.56 10.37
CA VAL A 147 -7.88 -4.48 8.92
C VAL A 147 -6.58 -5.16 8.51
N LEU A 148 -5.47 -4.85 9.19
CA LEU A 148 -4.16 -5.41 8.88
C LEU A 148 -4.18 -6.95 8.94
N ALA A 149 -4.68 -7.51 10.04
CA ALA A 149 -4.76 -8.96 10.23
C ALA A 149 -5.66 -9.66 9.20
N LYS A 150 -6.80 -9.05 8.84
CA LYS A 150 -7.70 -9.60 7.81
C LYS A 150 -7.10 -9.51 6.41
N LEU A 151 -6.42 -8.41 6.11
CA LEU A 151 -5.76 -8.19 4.83
C LEU A 151 -4.61 -9.18 4.66
N GLN A 152 -3.76 -9.34 5.68
CA GLN A 152 -2.66 -10.30 5.66
C GLN A 152 -3.16 -11.73 5.38
N LYS A 153 -4.18 -12.19 6.13
CA LYS A 153 -4.80 -13.50 5.89
C LYS A 153 -5.42 -13.64 4.49
N ALA A 154 -5.89 -12.55 3.89
CA ALA A 154 -6.45 -12.57 2.55
C ALA A 154 -5.35 -12.68 1.48
N VAL A 155 -4.23 -11.97 1.68
CA VAL A 155 -3.06 -12.00 0.81
C VAL A 155 -2.37 -13.37 0.87
N GLU A 156 -2.16 -13.93 2.05
CA GLU A 156 -1.53 -15.26 2.23
C GLU A 156 -2.32 -16.42 1.60
N LYS A 157 -3.62 -16.22 1.31
CA LYS A 157 -4.48 -17.19 0.64
C LYS A 157 -4.48 -17.06 -0.88
N GLN A 158 -3.83 -16.03 -1.42
CA GLN A 158 -3.66 -15.90 -2.85
C GLN A 158 -2.58 -16.90 -3.30
N PRO A 159 -2.85 -17.72 -4.32
CA PRO A 159 -1.95 -18.77 -4.78
C PRO A 159 -0.65 -18.22 -5.40
#